data_AF-A0A7K4T908-F1
#
_entry.id   AF-A0A7K4T908-F1
#
_cell.length_a   1.000
_cell.length_b   1.000
_cell.length_c   1.000
_cell.angle_alpha   90.00
_cell.angle_beta   90.00
_cell.angle_gamma   90.00
#
_symmetry.space_group_name_H-M   'P 1'
#
loop_
_entity.id
_entity.type
_entity.pdbx_description
1 polymer ?
#
loop_
_entity_poly.entity_id
_entity_poly.type
_entity_poly.pdbx_seq_one_letter_code
_entity_poly.pdbx_strand_id
1 'polypeptide(L)'
;MSVRPDLHQHYVRACQNVGQPENPFISHVLQEADKNDKNRCTRGITLKIAGNNHLVPVQRVTDDDLQVLASVLRNTVFVTGLDLRCNVLTDAGAKHMATFLQENSTLQYLNLMFNDIGTSGAELIAKALHRNETLVYLRMTGNKIGNKGGMFFASMLQINSTLEKLDLGDCDMGTQCLIAIATALTQNKSVKAINLNRPLLYSHEEETTIHVALMLKINSSLVELHLCKHEMKNFGVERLCEALYENSSLRYLDLSCNKITRDGVKFLAELLKQNQTLEILDLNANRIEDDGAIYLSEALALNNRTLQALSVVSNNISGKGLVALSDAMKTNTELSYIYIWGNEFDEATCMAFSELIQTGRLKPNCTDVEPYEVDGHVHLAELSHGLKKHYYWTPRCGEETNKDANACLAIAAVSEY
;
A
#
# COMPACT_ATOMS: atom_id res chain seq x y z
N MET A 1 -9.16 17.11 35.55
CA MET A 1 -9.06 16.86 34.10
C MET A 1 -7.86 17.62 33.60
N SER A 2 -6.77 16.94 33.25
CA SER A 2 -5.58 17.61 32.72
C SER A 2 -5.92 18.22 31.35
N VAL A 3 -5.68 19.51 31.17
CA VAL A 3 -5.83 20.18 29.88
C VAL A 3 -4.74 19.65 28.95
N ARG A 4 -5.09 19.27 27.72
CA ARG A 4 -4.08 18.86 26.73
C ARG A 4 -3.12 20.05 26.51
N PRO A 5 -1.80 19.82 26.49
CA PRO A 5 -0.84 20.89 26.24
C PRO A 5 -1.04 21.45 24.83
N ASP A 6 -0.99 22.78 24.71
CA ASP A 6 -1.04 23.52 23.44
C ASP A 6 0.23 23.21 22.64
N LEU A 7 0.08 22.42 21.57
CA LEU A 7 1.21 21.93 20.79
C LEU A 7 1.94 23.08 20.11
N HIS A 8 1.19 24.03 19.55
CA HIS A 8 1.75 25.18 18.87
C HIS A 8 2.59 26.03 19.83
N GLN A 9 2.05 26.38 21.00
CA GLN A 9 2.78 27.19 21.99
C GLN A 9 4.05 26.48 22.46
N HIS A 10 4.02 25.16 22.64
CA HIS A 10 5.20 24.38 23.00
C HIS A 10 6.24 24.38 21.88
N TYR A 11 5.81 24.28 20.62
CA TYR A 11 6.67 24.36 19.45
C TYR A 11 7.35 25.72 19.32
N VAL A 12 6.60 26.82 19.45
CA VAL A 12 7.16 28.19 19.44
C VAL A 12 8.24 28.35 20.51
N ARG A 13 7.97 27.89 21.74
CA ARG A 13 8.96 27.94 22.84
C ARG A 13 10.18 27.06 22.54
N ALA A 14 10.00 25.88 21.96
CA ALA A 14 11.09 24.99 21.61
C ALA A 14 11.99 25.63 20.53
N CYS A 15 11.42 26.22 19.49
CA CYS A 15 12.13 27.00 18.47
C CYS A 15 12.96 28.14 19.08
N GLN A 16 12.34 28.92 19.99
CA GLN A 16 13.03 30.01 20.70
C GLN A 16 14.21 29.51 21.54
N ASN A 17 14.04 28.39 22.25
CA ASN A 17 15.08 27.82 23.10
C ASN A 17 16.30 27.33 22.30
N VAL A 18 16.10 26.84 21.07
CA VAL A 18 17.20 26.40 20.19
C VAL A 18 17.72 27.52 19.27
N GLY A 19 17.09 28.70 19.29
CA GLY A 19 17.46 29.82 18.42
C GLY A 19 17.14 29.62 16.94
N GLN A 20 16.17 28.77 16.61
CA GLN A 20 15.76 28.45 15.24
C GLN A 20 14.44 29.18 14.91
N PRO A 21 14.28 29.72 13.68
CA PRO A 21 12.99 30.24 13.26
C PRO A 21 11.94 29.12 13.19
N GLU A 22 10.69 29.46 13.47
CA GLU A 22 9.58 28.53 13.30
C GLU A 22 9.41 28.14 11.83
N ASN A 23 9.14 26.85 11.58
CA ASN A 23 8.64 26.44 10.28
C ASN A 23 7.14 26.78 10.20
N PRO A 24 6.72 27.70 9.32
CA PRO A 24 5.35 28.21 9.28
C PRO A 24 4.33 27.11 8.97
N PHE A 25 4.72 26.07 8.24
CA PHE A 25 3.83 24.96 7.92
C PHE A 25 3.64 24.03 9.13
N ILE A 26 4.69 23.78 9.92
CA ILE A 26 4.56 23.07 11.20
C ILE A 26 3.65 23.87 12.14
N SER A 27 3.92 25.18 12.31
CA SER A 27 3.11 26.05 13.17
C SER A 27 1.63 26.02 12.75
N HIS A 28 1.35 26.08 11.44
CA HIS A 28 -0.02 25.99 10.93
C HIS A 28 -0.69 24.65 11.28
N VAL A 29 -0.03 23.51 11.05
CA VAL A 29 -0.61 22.19 11.34
C VAL A 29 -0.87 22.01 12.84
N LEU A 30 0.04 22.48 13.70
CA LEU A 30 -0.13 22.41 15.16
C LEU A 30 -1.29 23.29 15.63
N GLN A 31 -1.41 24.52 15.11
CA GLN A 31 -2.55 25.39 15.42
C GLN A 31 -3.89 24.76 15.01
N GLU A 32 -3.97 24.14 13.83
CA GLU A 32 -5.18 23.47 13.38
C GLU A 32 -5.50 22.24 14.26
N ALA A 33 -4.48 21.48 14.69
CA ALA A 33 -4.66 20.40 15.64
C ALA A 33 -5.22 20.89 16.99
N ASP A 34 -4.66 21.98 17.53
CA ASP A 34 -5.11 22.59 18.79
C ASP A 34 -6.53 23.18 18.68
N LYS A 35 -6.91 23.77 17.52
CA LYS A 35 -8.27 24.29 17.28
C LYS A 35 -9.32 23.20 17.18
N ASN A 36 -9.01 22.11 16.48
CA ASN A 36 -9.93 20.98 16.28
C ASN A 36 -10.15 20.18 17.58
N ASP A 37 -9.32 20.39 18.60
CA ASP A 37 -9.42 19.75 19.92
C ASP A 37 -10.51 20.34 20.83
N LYS A 38 -11.27 21.36 20.39
CA LYS A 38 -12.39 21.92 21.16
C LYS A 38 -13.47 20.88 21.52
N ASN A 39 -13.52 19.74 20.85
CA ASN A 39 -14.46 18.64 21.11
C ASN A 39 -13.86 17.45 21.90
N ARG A 40 -12.64 17.55 22.46
CA ARG A 40 -12.00 16.54 23.33
C ARG A 40 -12.21 15.08 22.87
N CYS A 41 -11.77 14.76 21.66
CA CYS A 41 -11.87 13.38 21.18
C CYS A 41 -10.91 12.48 21.99
N THR A 42 -11.42 11.39 22.55
CA THR A 42 -10.64 10.35 23.27
C THR A 42 -9.72 9.54 22.34
N ARG A 43 -9.85 9.71 21.02
CA ARG A 43 -9.01 9.05 20.02
C ARG A 43 -7.74 9.85 19.76
N GLY A 44 -6.63 9.15 19.55
CA GLY A 44 -5.35 9.76 19.18
C GLY A 44 -5.43 10.50 17.84
N ILE A 45 -4.61 11.53 17.66
CA ILE A 45 -4.56 12.36 16.46
C ILE A 45 -3.35 12.01 15.58
N THR A 46 -3.50 12.22 14.27
CA THR A 46 -2.39 12.16 13.30
C THR A 46 -2.04 13.57 12.83
N LEU A 47 -0.81 14.01 13.06
CA LEU A 47 -0.30 15.27 12.54
C LEU A 47 0.12 15.07 11.07
N LYS A 48 -0.56 15.75 10.15
CA LYS A 48 -0.31 15.65 8.70
C LYS A 48 0.57 16.79 8.21
N ILE A 49 1.89 16.64 8.34
CA ILE A 49 2.91 17.61 7.94
C ILE A 49 3.56 17.15 6.63
N ALA A 50 2.73 16.93 5.61
CA ALA A 50 3.16 16.44 4.31
C ALA A 50 3.72 17.58 3.44
N GLY A 51 4.95 17.39 2.94
CA GLY A 51 5.67 18.37 2.13
C GLY A 51 5.12 18.59 0.70
N ASN A 52 4.06 17.88 0.33
CA ASN A 52 3.36 17.97 -0.95
C ASN A 52 1.90 18.46 -0.85
N ASN A 53 1.57 19.24 0.18
CA ASN A 53 0.23 19.82 0.32
C ASN A 53 0.03 20.99 -0.67
N HIS A 54 -1.06 20.96 -1.43
CA HIS A 54 -1.40 21.96 -2.45
C HIS A 54 -2.43 23.01 -1.98
N LEU A 55 -3.02 22.82 -0.79
CA LEU A 55 -4.07 23.71 -0.26
C LEU A 55 -3.52 24.94 0.47
N VAL A 56 -2.32 24.79 1.04
CA VAL A 56 -1.65 25.83 1.81
C VAL A 56 -0.19 25.93 1.36
N PRO A 57 0.45 27.10 1.44
CA PRO A 57 1.89 27.21 1.21
C PRO A 57 2.66 26.28 2.15
N VAL A 58 3.48 25.41 1.57
CA VAL A 58 4.29 24.43 2.31
C VAL A 58 5.75 24.86 2.33
N GLN A 59 6.29 25.00 3.53
CA GLN A 59 7.73 24.95 3.76
C GLN A 59 8.10 23.52 4.16
N ARG A 60 8.86 22.83 3.31
CA ARG A 60 9.28 21.45 3.59
C ARG A 60 10.09 21.37 4.88
N VAL A 61 9.83 20.34 5.66
CA VAL A 61 10.47 20.07 6.95
C VAL A 61 11.91 19.62 6.72
N THR A 62 12.85 20.27 7.41
CA THR A 62 14.28 19.90 7.46
C THR A 62 14.59 19.01 8.66
N ASP A 63 15.82 18.48 8.73
CA ASP A 63 16.27 17.67 9.87
C ASP A 63 16.25 18.44 11.20
N ASP A 64 16.57 19.74 11.16
CA ASP A 64 16.55 20.65 12.32
C ASP A 64 15.11 20.93 12.76
N ASP A 65 14.21 21.20 11.81
CA ASP A 65 12.77 21.34 12.11
C ASP A 65 12.21 20.07 12.78
N LEU A 66 12.62 18.89 12.30
CA LEU A 66 12.20 17.62 12.86
C LEU A 66 12.76 17.39 14.26
N GLN A 67 14.00 17.80 14.53
CA GLN A 67 14.58 17.73 15.88
C GLN A 67 13.73 18.51 16.88
N VAL A 68 13.36 19.75 16.54
CA VAL A 68 12.51 20.58 17.40
C VAL A 68 11.14 19.95 17.57
N LEU A 69 10.50 19.53 16.47
CA LEU A 69 9.18 18.90 16.52
C LEU A 69 9.18 17.62 17.38
N ALA A 70 10.17 16.73 17.20
CA ALA A 70 10.30 15.51 17.98
C ALA A 70 10.44 15.78 19.49
N SER A 71 11.17 16.84 19.87
CA SER A 71 11.30 17.26 21.27
C SER A 71 9.97 17.68 21.90
N VAL A 72 9.11 18.33 21.12
CA VAL A 72 7.77 18.76 21.54
C VAL A 72 6.86 17.54 21.70
N LEU A 73 6.91 16.62 20.73
CA LEU A 73 6.03 15.45 20.69
C LEU A 73 6.41 14.35 21.69
N ARG A 74 7.63 14.37 22.26
CA ARG A 74 8.14 13.30 23.13
C ARG A 74 7.16 12.92 24.25
N ASN A 75 6.49 13.92 24.82
CA ASN A 75 5.56 13.75 25.95
C ASN A 75 4.08 13.91 25.58
N THR A 76 3.74 13.95 24.28
CA THR A 76 2.35 14.19 23.83
C THR A 76 1.62 12.88 23.63
N VAL A 77 0.96 12.40 24.67
CA VAL A 77 0.31 11.06 24.66
C VAL A 77 -0.86 10.91 23.70
N PHE A 78 -1.41 12.02 23.20
CA PHE A 78 -2.55 12.03 22.29
C PHE A 78 -2.15 12.07 20.81
N VAL A 79 -0.87 12.30 20.49
CA VAL A 79 -0.37 12.20 19.11
C VAL A 79 0.05 10.76 18.88
N THR A 80 -0.72 10.05 18.06
CA THR A 80 -0.51 8.64 17.72
C THR A 80 -0.08 8.44 16.28
N GLY A 81 -0.15 9.48 15.44
CA GLY A 81 0.31 9.43 14.07
C GLY A 81 1.12 10.65 13.66
N LEU A 82 2.13 10.44 12.84
CA LEU A 82 2.96 11.50 12.27
C LEU A 82 3.23 11.22 10.79
N ASP A 83 2.73 12.12 9.93
CA ASP A 83 2.96 12.08 8.49
C ASP A 83 3.91 13.21 8.08
N LEU A 84 5.11 12.82 7.66
CA LEU A 84 6.21 13.68 7.23
C LEU A 84 6.64 13.36 5.80
N ARG A 85 5.74 12.82 4.97
CA ARG A 85 6.07 12.48 3.59
C ARG A 85 6.46 13.70 2.76
N CYS A 86 7.22 13.48 1.68
CA CYS A 86 7.57 14.51 0.69
C CYS A 86 8.29 15.74 1.26
N ASN A 87 9.02 15.57 2.38
CA ASN A 87 9.86 16.60 2.97
C ASN A 87 11.33 16.42 2.52
N VAL A 88 12.28 17.08 3.20
CA VAL A 88 13.71 17.00 2.88
C VAL A 88 14.51 16.38 4.01
N LEU A 89 13.93 15.36 4.66
CA LEU A 89 14.59 14.64 5.75
C LEU A 89 15.70 13.75 5.21
N THR A 90 16.87 13.81 5.84
CA THR A 90 18.04 12.97 5.51
C THR A 90 18.28 11.94 6.62
N ASP A 91 19.43 11.27 6.59
CA ASP A 91 19.88 10.39 7.68
C ASP A 91 19.96 11.11 9.04
N ALA A 92 20.19 12.43 9.07
CA ALA A 92 20.17 13.21 10.30
C ALA A 92 18.75 13.33 10.89
N GLY A 93 17.73 13.57 10.05
CA GLY A 93 16.33 13.55 10.46
C GLY A 93 15.89 12.16 10.91
N ALA A 94 16.32 11.12 10.20
CA ALA A 94 16.07 9.73 10.59
C ALA A 94 16.68 9.40 11.96
N LYS A 95 17.85 9.96 12.29
CA LYS A 95 18.45 9.84 13.63
C LYS A 95 17.56 10.47 14.71
N HIS A 96 17.06 11.69 14.50
CA HIS A 96 16.15 12.34 15.44
C HIS A 96 14.87 11.52 15.63
N MET A 97 14.32 10.97 14.53
CA MET A 97 13.16 10.09 14.58
C MET A 97 13.43 8.77 15.30
N ALA A 98 14.60 8.16 15.09
CA ALA A 98 14.99 6.93 15.79
C ALA A 98 15.11 7.15 17.31
N THR A 99 15.70 8.28 17.74
CA THR A 99 15.72 8.66 19.16
C THR A 99 14.32 8.89 19.69
N PHE A 100 13.46 9.59 18.93
CA PHE A 100 12.07 9.79 19.29
C PHE A 100 11.32 8.46 19.48
N LEU A 101 11.46 7.51 18.56
CA LEU A 101 10.82 6.19 18.65
C LEU A 101 11.31 5.34 19.83
N GLN A 102 12.52 5.58 20.34
CA GLN A 102 13.03 4.87 21.52
C GLN A 102 12.45 5.40 22.83
N GLU A 103 12.01 6.66 22.85
CA GLU A 103 11.55 7.34 24.06
C GLU A 103 10.02 7.53 24.09
N ASN A 104 9.41 7.65 22.91
CA ASN A 104 7.97 7.80 22.76
C ASN A 104 7.28 6.43 22.79
N SER A 105 6.20 6.36 23.57
CA SER A 105 5.39 5.16 23.78
C SER A 105 3.95 5.34 23.32
N THR A 106 3.69 6.22 22.35
CA THR A 106 2.33 6.50 21.85
C THR A 106 2.19 6.51 20.34
N LEU A 107 3.28 6.71 19.59
CA LEU A 107 3.23 6.77 18.13
C LEU A 107 2.97 5.38 17.54
N GLN A 108 1.83 5.24 16.87
CA GLN A 108 1.37 4.02 16.20
C GLN A 108 1.57 4.09 14.68
N TYR A 109 1.54 5.29 14.09
CA TYR A 109 1.69 5.51 12.66
C TYR A 109 2.81 6.51 12.34
N LEU A 110 3.73 6.12 11.47
CA LEU A 110 4.83 6.97 11.01
C LEU A 110 4.95 6.87 9.48
N ASN A 111 4.84 8.01 8.82
CA ASN A 111 5.01 8.10 7.37
C ASN A 111 6.18 9.02 7.01
N LEU A 112 7.23 8.43 6.44
CA LEU A 112 8.47 9.06 5.99
C LEU A 112 8.66 8.94 4.48
N MET A 113 7.61 8.62 3.71
CA MET A 113 7.73 8.41 2.25
C MET A 113 8.33 9.62 1.53
N PHE A 114 9.06 9.37 0.44
CA PHE A 114 9.61 10.39 -0.45
C PHE A 114 10.41 11.48 0.29
N ASN A 115 11.33 11.06 1.16
CA ASN A 115 12.38 11.89 1.73
C ASN A 115 13.74 11.47 1.13
N ASP A 116 14.86 11.93 1.69
CA ASP A 116 16.22 11.54 1.28
C ASP A 116 16.90 10.69 2.36
N ILE A 117 16.16 9.77 2.98
CA ILE A 117 16.70 8.84 3.99
C ILE A 117 17.48 7.74 3.27
N GLY A 118 18.76 7.62 3.59
CA GLY A 118 19.67 6.63 3.05
C GLY A 118 19.78 5.38 3.92
N THR A 119 20.80 4.57 3.61
CA THR A 119 21.12 3.36 4.37
C THR A 119 21.37 3.64 5.86
N SER A 120 22.06 4.72 6.22
CA SER A 120 22.41 4.99 7.62
C SER A 120 21.19 5.42 8.43
N GLY A 121 20.28 6.21 7.88
CA GLY A 121 19.01 6.55 8.53
C GLY A 121 18.10 5.34 8.68
N ALA A 122 18.04 4.47 7.67
CA ALA A 122 17.31 3.21 7.73
C ALA A 122 17.85 2.28 8.83
N GLU A 123 19.17 2.18 8.99
CA GLU A 123 19.79 1.44 10.09
C GLU A 123 19.31 1.93 11.45
N LEU A 124 19.32 3.25 11.66
CA LEU A 124 18.92 3.86 12.93
C LEU A 124 17.44 3.61 13.24
N ILE A 125 16.56 3.79 12.24
CA ILE A 125 15.13 3.51 12.38
C ILE A 125 14.91 2.02 12.68
N ALA A 126 15.50 1.12 11.90
CA ALA A 126 15.35 -0.31 12.10
C ALA A 126 15.84 -0.72 13.52
N LYS A 127 16.98 -0.20 13.98
CA LYS A 127 17.49 -0.44 15.34
C LYS A 127 16.56 0.09 16.43
N ALA A 128 15.98 1.28 16.27
CA ALA A 128 14.99 1.81 17.20
C ALA A 128 13.77 0.88 17.30
N LEU A 129 13.35 0.31 16.17
CA LEU A 129 12.20 -0.60 16.12
C LEU A 129 12.45 -1.98 16.71
N HIS A 130 13.69 -2.40 17.00
CA HIS A 130 13.93 -3.71 17.63
C HIS A 130 13.20 -3.87 18.97
N ARG A 131 13.01 -2.76 19.71
CA ARG A 131 12.34 -2.74 21.03
C ARG A 131 11.19 -1.74 21.11
N ASN A 132 10.82 -1.11 19.99
CA ASN A 132 9.65 -0.25 19.99
C ASN A 132 8.40 -1.13 19.99
N GLU A 133 7.58 -0.97 21.03
CA GLU A 133 6.38 -1.77 21.28
C GLU A 133 5.09 -1.02 20.91
N THR A 134 5.18 0.09 20.17
CA THR A 134 4.03 0.97 19.91
C THR A 134 3.76 1.27 18.46
N LEU A 135 4.78 1.30 17.61
CA LEU A 135 4.64 1.58 16.19
C LEU A 135 4.06 0.36 15.46
N VAL A 136 2.85 0.55 14.93
CA VAL A 136 2.08 -0.48 14.22
C VAL A 136 2.29 -0.36 12.70
N TYR A 137 2.51 0.86 12.20
CA TYR A 137 2.64 1.13 10.77
C TYR A 137 3.78 2.11 10.48
N LEU A 138 4.79 1.62 9.76
CA LEU A 138 5.87 2.43 9.19
C LEU A 138 5.77 2.47 7.66
N ARG A 139 5.86 3.69 7.10
CA ARG A 139 6.02 3.91 5.66
C ARG A 139 7.31 4.61 5.32
N MET A 140 8.07 4.03 4.40
CA MET A 140 9.34 4.58 3.92
C MET A 140 9.47 4.55 2.39
N THR A 141 8.41 4.27 1.64
CA THR A 141 8.47 4.23 0.16
C THR A 141 9.19 5.45 -0.43
N GLY A 142 10.04 5.23 -1.43
CA GLY A 142 10.72 6.31 -2.16
C GLY A 142 11.91 6.94 -1.42
N ASN A 143 12.54 6.21 -0.50
CA ASN A 143 13.80 6.59 0.16
C ASN A 143 14.96 5.71 -0.32
N LYS A 144 16.19 6.22 -0.35
CA LYS A 144 17.37 5.50 -0.90
C LYS A 144 18.00 4.54 0.11
N ILE A 145 17.18 3.68 0.72
CA ILE A 145 17.54 2.77 1.80
C ILE A 145 18.62 1.77 1.35
N GLY A 146 18.51 1.26 0.12
CA GLY A 146 19.47 0.36 -0.48
C GLY A 146 19.47 -1.05 0.13
N ASN A 147 20.22 -1.97 -0.47
CA ASN A 147 20.37 -3.35 0.00
C ASN A 147 20.74 -3.44 1.50
N LYS A 148 21.74 -2.68 1.94
CA LYS A 148 22.19 -2.71 3.34
C LYS A 148 21.10 -2.22 4.30
N GLY A 149 20.38 -1.17 3.93
CA GLY A 149 19.26 -0.68 4.72
C GLY A 149 18.13 -1.72 4.83
N GLY A 150 17.80 -2.39 3.72
CA GLY A 150 16.85 -3.50 3.71
C GLY A 150 17.27 -4.67 4.60
N MET A 151 18.56 -4.97 4.68
CA MET A 151 19.09 -5.99 5.62
C MET A 151 18.84 -5.63 7.08
N PHE A 152 18.95 -4.35 7.47
CA PHE A 152 18.62 -3.93 8.83
C PHE A 152 17.14 -4.10 9.15
N PHE A 153 16.25 -3.84 8.19
CA PHE A 153 14.83 -4.15 8.34
C PHE A 153 14.57 -5.66 8.45
N ALA A 154 15.26 -6.50 7.66
CA ALA A 154 15.18 -7.94 7.80
C ALA A 154 15.60 -8.41 9.20
N SER A 155 16.69 -7.87 9.76
CA SER A 155 17.11 -8.16 11.14
C SER A 155 16.10 -7.68 12.17
N MET A 156 15.51 -6.49 11.98
CA MET A 156 14.47 -5.96 12.85
C MET A 156 13.24 -6.88 12.87
N LEU A 157 12.79 -7.37 11.70
CA LEU A 157 11.65 -8.27 11.57
C LEU A 157 11.84 -9.62 12.26
N GLN A 158 13.07 -10.06 12.54
CA GLN A 158 13.33 -11.28 13.31
C GLN A 158 13.05 -11.10 14.81
N ILE A 159 13.01 -9.86 15.29
CA ILE A 159 12.93 -9.53 16.72
C ILE A 159 11.62 -8.81 17.05
N ASN A 160 11.27 -7.80 16.26
CA ASN A 160 10.07 -7.01 16.50
C ASN A 160 8.80 -7.83 16.25
N SER A 161 7.90 -7.80 17.21
CA SER A 161 6.60 -8.48 17.18
C SER A 161 5.42 -7.50 17.30
N THR A 162 5.65 -6.21 17.05
CA THR A 162 4.65 -5.14 17.18
C THR A 162 4.21 -4.60 15.83
N LEU A 163 5.15 -4.41 14.90
CA LEU A 163 4.88 -3.80 13.61
C LEU A 163 3.97 -4.73 12.80
N GLU A 164 2.82 -4.19 12.37
CA GLU A 164 1.83 -4.92 11.57
C GLU A 164 1.93 -4.55 10.09
N LYS A 165 2.33 -3.32 9.77
CA LYS A 165 2.41 -2.83 8.39
C LYS A 165 3.77 -2.19 8.13
N LEU A 166 4.45 -2.68 7.10
CA LEU A 166 5.76 -2.19 6.69
C LEU A 166 5.79 -1.89 5.19
N ASP A 167 6.05 -0.62 4.87
CA ASP A 167 6.11 -0.15 3.49
C ASP A 167 7.53 0.28 3.12
N LEU A 168 8.18 -0.55 2.27
CA LEU A 168 9.55 -0.36 1.77
C LEU A 168 9.57 -0.35 0.22
N GLY A 169 8.47 0.02 -0.44
CA GLY A 169 8.45 0.09 -1.90
C GLY A 169 9.37 1.17 -2.46
N ASP A 170 9.94 0.97 -3.65
CA ASP A 170 10.77 1.99 -4.32
C ASP A 170 11.94 2.48 -3.43
N CYS A 171 12.60 1.55 -2.73
CA CYS A 171 13.63 1.85 -1.73
C CYS A 171 15.07 1.45 -2.12
N ASP A 172 15.35 1.33 -3.42
CA ASP A 172 16.63 0.85 -3.97
C ASP A 172 17.09 -0.52 -3.43
N MET A 173 16.14 -1.36 -3.01
CA MET A 173 16.37 -2.71 -2.51
C MET A 173 16.61 -3.69 -3.66
N GLY A 174 17.55 -4.60 -3.53
CA GLY A 174 17.85 -5.66 -4.49
C GLY A 174 17.66 -7.06 -3.91
N THR A 175 18.11 -8.07 -4.67
CA THR A 175 17.85 -9.49 -4.39
C THR A 175 18.20 -9.93 -2.98
N GLN A 176 19.40 -9.60 -2.50
CA GLN A 176 19.92 -10.10 -1.22
C GLN A 176 19.04 -9.68 -0.03
N CYS A 177 18.62 -8.41 0.03
CA CYS A 177 17.80 -7.95 1.15
C CYS A 177 16.36 -8.41 1.03
N LEU A 178 15.81 -8.56 -0.17
CA LEU A 178 14.47 -9.15 -0.35
C LEU A 178 14.43 -10.61 0.13
N ILE A 179 15.46 -11.39 -0.18
CA ILE A 179 15.59 -12.77 0.33
C ILE A 179 15.68 -12.76 1.87
N ALA A 180 16.45 -11.84 2.45
CA ALA A 180 16.54 -11.72 3.90
C ALA A 180 15.21 -11.31 4.55
N ILE A 181 14.45 -10.38 3.94
CA ILE A 181 13.12 -9.99 4.41
C ILE A 181 12.17 -11.18 4.32
N ALA A 182 12.11 -11.89 3.20
CA ALA A 182 11.29 -13.08 3.06
C ALA A 182 11.65 -14.14 4.11
N THR A 183 12.95 -14.36 4.37
CA THR A 183 13.42 -15.29 5.39
C THR A 183 12.98 -14.88 6.80
N ALA A 184 13.05 -13.59 7.14
CA ALA A 184 12.59 -13.08 8.43
C ALA A 184 11.07 -13.22 8.58
N LEU A 185 10.32 -12.92 7.53
CA LEU A 185 8.85 -13.04 7.52
C LEU A 185 8.36 -14.48 7.68
N THR A 186 9.14 -15.49 7.31
CA THR A 186 8.78 -16.90 7.55
C THR A 186 8.34 -17.17 9.00
N GLN A 187 9.03 -16.54 9.97
CA GLN A 187 8.75 -16.70 11.40
C GLN A 187 8.04 -15.50 12.03
N ASN A 188 8.13 -14.30 11.43
CA ASN A 188 7.43 -13.13 11.96
C ASN A 188 5.91 -13.33 11.87
N LYS A 189 5.21 -13.16 13.01
CA LYS A 189 3.75 -13.30 13.09
C LYS A 189 2.99 -11.98 13.28
N SER A 190 3.71 -10.87 13.49
CA SER A 190 3.11 -9.55 13.69
C SER A 190 2.74 -8.89 12.37
N VAL A 191 3.65 -8.91 11.37
CA VAL A 191 3.44 -8.27 10.08
C VAL A 191 2.26 -8.93 9.34
N LYS A 192 1.27 -8.09 9.02
CA LYS A 192 0.05 -8.40 8.27
C LYS A 192 0.09 -7.83 6.86
N ALA A 193 0.75 -6.69 6.65
CA ALA A 193 0.90 -6.09 5.32
C ALA A 193 2.35 -5.70 5.06
N ILE A 194 2.87 -6.10 3.89
CA ILE A 194 4.18 -5.66 3.45
C ILE A 194 4.18 -5.20 1.99
N ASN A 195 4.79 -4.04 1.77
CA ASN A 195 5.08 -3.53 0.44
C ASN A 195 6.56 -3.60 0.11
N LEU A 196 6.89 -4.39 -0.91
CA LEU A 196 8.23 -4.60 -1.43
C LEU A 196 8.34 -4.20 -2.92
N ASN A 197 7.45 -3.32 -3.38
CA ASN A 197 7.36 -2.92 -4.78
C ASN A 197 8.65 -2.29 -5.33
N ARG A 198 8.87 -2.44 -6.63
CA ARG A 198 9.95 -1.83 -7.40
C ARG A 198 11.35 -2.05 -6.80
N PRO A 199 11.79 -3.31 -6.59
CA PRO A 199 13.18 -3.59 -6.31
C PRO A 199 14.08 -3.37 -7.54
N LEU A 200 15.38 -3.20 -7.29
CA LEU A 200 16.45 -3.17 -8.28
C LEU A 200 16.97 -4.59 -8.52
N LEU A 201 16.34 -5.30 -9.45
CA LEU A 201 16.69 -6.66 -9.82
C LEU A 201 17.49 -6.68 -11.13
N TYR A 202 18.67 -7.29 -11.09
CA TYR A 202 19.56 -7.42 -12.25
C TYR A 202 19.66 -8.85 -12.79
N SER A 203 19.05 -9.82 -12.09
CA SER A 203 19.06 -11.22 -12.51
C SER A 203 17.86 -11.55 -13.39
N HIS A 204 18.05 -12.48 -14.32
CA HIS A 204 16.95 -13.13 -15.04
C HIS A 204 16.28 -14.24 -14.23
N GLU A 205 16.95 -14.69 -13.16
CA GLU A 205 16.46 -15.71 -12.25
C GLU A 205 15.50 -15.08 -11.24
N GLU A 206 14.34 -15.71 -11.05
CA GLU A 206 13.26 -15.24 -10.19
C GLU A 206 13.49 -15.64 -8.71
N GLU A 207 14.74 -15.55 -8.24
CA GLU A 207 15.17 -16.00 -6.90
C GLU A 207 14.34 -15.35 -5.78
N THR A 208 14.07 -14.04 -5.90
CA THR A 208 13.26 -13.30 -4.93
C THR A 208 11.87 -13.90 -4.81
N THR A 209 11.23 -14.22 -5.93
CA THR A 209 9.90 -14.82 -6.00
C THR A 209 9.90 -16.22 -5.38
N ILE A 210 10.92 -17.03 -5.62
CA ILE A 210 11.05 -18.37 -5.01
C ILE A 210 11.09 -18.23 -3.48
N HIS A 211 11.92 -17.31 -2.96
CA HIS A 211 12.01 -17.11 -1.51
C HIS A 211 10.72 -16.55 -0.90
N VAL A 212 9.99 -15.69 -1.62
CA VAL A 212 8.67 -15.22 -1.20
C VAL A 212 7.64 -16.36 -1.19
N ALA A 213 7.64 -17.24 -2.20
CA ALA A 213 6.79 -18.42 -2.22
C ALA A 213 7.07 -19.37 -1.05
N LEU A 214 8.35 -19.67 -0.78
CA LEU A 214 8.75 -20.48 0.37
C LEU A 214 8.31 -19.85 1.71
N MET A 215 8.40 -18.53 1.83
CA MET A 215 7.89 -17.79 2.98
C MET A 215 6.38 -17.94 3.12
N LEU A 216 5.60 -17.72 2.04
CA LEU A 216 4.14 -17.82 2.05
C LEU A 216 3.63 -19.21 2.39
N LYS A 217 4.38 -20.27 2.04
CA LYS A 217 4.02 -21.64 2.41
C LYS A 217 4.00 -21.86 3.92
N ILE A 218 4.82 -21.13 4.67
CA ILE A 218 4.98 -21.30 6.13
C ILE A 218 4.30 -20.16 6.91
N ASN A 219 4.34 -18.95 6.38
CA ASN A 219 3.76 -17.79 7.01
C ASN A 219 2.24 -17.81 6.87
N SER A 220 1.56 -17.77 8.02
CA SER A 220 0.10 -17.75 8.14
C SER A 220 -0.41 -16.45 8.78
N SER A 221 0.42 -15.41 8.84
CA SER A 221 0.08 -14.13 9.43
C SER A 221 -0.07 -13.01 8.41
N LEU A 222 0.63 -13.11 7.28
CA LEU A 222 0.63 -12.11 6.22
C LEU A 222 -0.70 -12.18 5.46
N VAL A 223 -1.32 -11.01 5.32
CA VAL A 223 -2.65 -10.81 4.77
C VAL A 223 -2.58 -10.03 3.46
N GLU A 224 -1.61 -9.12 3.34
CA GLU A 224 -1.43 -8.24 2.19
C GLU A 224 0.04 -8.21 1.76
N LEU A 225 0.28 -8.51 0.48
CA LEU A 225 1.62 -8.59 -0.09
C LEU A 225 1.69 -7.85 -1.43
N HIS A 226 2.65 -6.91 -1.52
CA HIS A 226 2.89 -6.18 -2.75
C HIS A 226 4.22 -6.50 -3.42
N LEU A 227 4.13 -7.00 -4.67
CA LEU A 227 5.24 -7.43 -5.53
C LEU A 227 5.20 -6.76 -6.93
N CYS A 228 4.72 -5.52 -6.98
CA CYS A 228 4.70 -4.73 -8.21
C CYS A 228 6.13 -4.48 -8.72
N LYS A 229 6.37 -4.63 -10.03
CA LYS A 229 7.69 -4.41 -10.68
C LYS A 229 8.81 -5.30 -10.15
N HIS A 230 8.53 -6.58 -9.95
CA HIS A 230 9.53 -7.61 -9.60
C HIS A 230 10.10 -8.33 -10.83
N GLU A 231 9.80 -7.85 -12.05
CA GLU A 231 10.21 -8.51 -13.30
C GLU A 231 9.73 -9.97 -13.40
N MET A 232 8.68 -10.32 -12.64
CA MET A 232 8.18 -11.69 -12.48
C MET A 232 7.56 -12.22 -13.78
N LYS A 233 7.89 -13.45 -14.13
CA LYS A 233 7.40 -14.18 -15.31
C LYS A 233 6.53 -15.36 -14.86
N ASN A 234 6.16 -16.22 -15.81
CA ASN A 234 5.27 -17.34 -15.57
C ASN A 234 5.82 -18.35 -14.54
N PHE A 235 7.13 -18.59 -14.54
CA PHE A 235 7.75 -19.52 -13.59
C PHE A 235 7.67 -19.01 -12.15
N GLY A 236 7.92 -17.72 -11.90
CA GLY A 236 7.72 -17.12 -10.57
C GLY A 236 6.27 -17.20 -10.10
N VAL A 237 5.31 -16.92 -10.99
CA VAL A 237 3.87 -17.04 -10.67
C VAL A 237 3.50 -18.48 -10.31
N GLU A 238 3.99 -19.46 -11.07
CA GLU A 238 3.76 -20.88 -10.78
C GLU A 238 4.25 -21.25 -9.36
N ARG A 239 5.45 -20.79 -8.97
CA ARG A 239 5.99 -21.02 -7.61
C ARG A 239 5.14 -20.34 -6.53
N LEU A 240 4.64 -19.13 -6.78
CA LEU A 240 3.70 -18.46 -5.86
C LEU A 240 2.40 -19.25 -5.73
N CYS A 241 1.82 -19.71 -6.84
CA CYS A 241 0.60 -20.52 -6.82
C CYS A 241 0.79 -21.81 -6.01
N GLU A 242 1.92 -22.50 -6.18
CA GLU A 242 2.24 -23.70 -5.38
C GLU A 242 2.21 -23.45 -3.87
N ALA A 243 2.74 -22.31 -3.43
CA ALA A 243 2.69 -21.92 -2.02
C ALA A 243 1.28 -21.52 -1.58
N LEU A 244 0.54 -20.81 -2.44
CA LEU A 244 -0.79 -20.29 -2.13
C LEU A 244 -1.88 -21.36 -2.09
N TYR A 245 -1.66 -22.56 -2.64
CA TYR A 245 -2.58 -23.69 -2.41
C TYR A 245 -2.65 -24.08 -0.93
N GLU A 246 -1.54 -23.92 -0.19
CA GLU A 246 -1.47 -24.25 1.24
C GLU A 246 -1.66 -23.01 2.14
N ASN A 247 -1.51 -21.80 1.59
CA ASN A 247 -1.68 -20.56 2.34
C ASN A 247 -3.16 -20.21 2.55
N SER A 248 -3.51 -19.92 3.80
CA SER A 248 -4.88 -19.58 4.22
C SER A 248 -4.99 -18.21 4.90
N SER A 249 -3.95 -17.36 4.80
CA SER A 249 -3.94 -16.03 5.40
C SER A 249 -3.94 -14.89 4.39
N LEU A 250 -3.33 -15.07 3.22
CA LEU A 250 -3.16 -14.01 2.23
C LEU A 250 -4.47 -13.70 1.52
N ARG A 251 -4.93 -12.46 1.65
CA ARG A 251 -6.19 -11.95 1.09
C ARG A 251 -5.96 -10.93 -0.02
N TYR A 252 -4.84 -10.20 0.00
CA TYR A 252 -4.45 -9.24 -1.05
C TYR A 252 -3.10 -9.62 -1.66
N LEU A 253 -3.06 -9.74 -2.99
CA LEU A 253 -1.83 -9.95 -3.76
C LEU A 253 -1.70 -8.95 -4.92
N ASP A 254 -0.66 -8.11 -4.88
CA ASP A 254 -0.27 -7.22 -5.99
C ASP A 254 0.83 -7.87 -6.83
N LEU A 255 0.49 -8.21 -8.07
CA LEU A 255 1.42 -8.67 -9.11
C LEU A 255 1.49 -7.69 -10.28
N SER A 256 1.10 -6.43 -10.08
CA SER A 256 1.04 -5.45 -11.15
C SER A 256 2.41 -5.07 -11.71
N CYS A 257 2.46 -4.63 -12.97
CA CYS A 257 3.68 -4.21 -13.65
C CYS A 257 4.78 -5.30 -13.64
N ASN A 258 4.41 -6.55 -13.88
CA ASN A 258 5.36 -7.66 -14.05
C ASN A 258 5.38 -8.12 -15.53
N LYS A 259 6.01 -9.26 -15.81
CA LYS A 259 6.11 -9.86 -17.14
C LYS A 259 5.28 -11.15 -17.25
N ILE A 260 4.13 -11.15 -16.56
CA ILE A 260 3.22 -12.30 -16.52
C ILE A 260 2.45 -12.37 -17.85
N THR A 261 2.48 -13.53 -18.51
CA THR A 261 1.69 -13.76 -19.73
C THR A 261 0.46 -14.61 -19.43
N ARG A 262 -0.39 -14.85 -20.45
CA ARG A 262 -1.51 -15.81 -20.38
C ARG A 262 -1.17 -17.17 -19.74
N ASP A 263 0.05 -17.68 -19.96
CA ASP A 263 0.47 -18.97 -19.39
C ASP A 263 0.71 -18.86 -17.88
N GLY A 264 1.24 -17.73 -17.40
CA GLY A 264 1.34 -17.43 -15.98
C GLY A 264 -0.04 -17.26 -15.34
N VAL A 265 -0.95 -16.58 -16.04
CA VAL A 265 -2.34 -16.37 -15.58
C VAL A 265 -3.09 -17.69 -15.49
N LYS A 266 -2.80 -18.68 -16.34
CA LYS A 266 -3.36 -20.03 -16.22
C LYS A 266 -3.10 -20.63 -14.83
N PHE A 267 -1.91 -20.48 -14.27
CA PHE A 267 -1.62 -20.95 -12.91
C PHE A 267 -2.43 -20.21 -11.85
N LEU A 268 -2.62 -18.89 -12.01
CA LEU A 268 -3.48 -18.09 -11.12
C LEU A 268 -4.95 -18.53 -11.23
N ALA A 269 -5.44 -18.85 -12.42
CA ALA A 269 -6.78 -19.38 -12.60
C ALA A 269 -6.97 -20.73 -11.91
N GLU A 270 -6.01 -21.67 -12.06
CA GLU A 270 -6.04 -22.95 -11.33
C GLU A 270 -5.96 -22.76 -9.81
N LEU A 271 -5.18 -21.78 -9.35
CA LEU A 271 -5.17 -21.38 -7.94
C LEU A 271 -6.55 -20.91 -7.48
N LEU A 272 -7.20 -20.00 -8.21
CA LEU A 272 -8.52 -19.45 -7.84
C LEU A 272 -9.63 -20.51 -7.82
N LYS A 273 -9.48 -21.62 -8.57
CA LYS A 273 -10.41 -22.75 -8.49
C LYS A 273 -10.36 -23.47 -7.15
N GLN A 274 -9.22 -23.45 -6.46
CA GLN A 274 -8.97 -24.22 -5.23
C GLN A 274 -8.84 -23.33 -3.99
N ASN A 275 -8.04 -22.27 -4.07
CA ASN A 275 -7.86 -21.32 -2.98
C ASN A 275 -9.11 -20.44 -2.82
N GLN A 276 -9.66 -20.45 -1.62
CA GLN A 276 -10.84 -19.66 -1.21
C GLN A 276 -10.43 -18.72 -0.06
N THR A 277 -9.29 -18.05 -0.19
CA THR A 277 -8.80 -17.07 0.79
C THR A 277 -8.51 -15.74 0.11
N LEU A 278 -7.99 -15.75 -1.11
CA LEU A 278 -7.68 -14.53 -1.83
C LEU A 278 -8.95 -13.75 -2.17
N GLU A 279 -8.93 -12.45 -1.85
CA GLU A 279 -10.04 -11.50 -2.03
C GLU A 279 -9.72 -10.44 -3.07
N ILE A 280 -8.44 -10.05 -3.18
CA ILE A 280 -7.99 -8.99 -4.06
C ILE A 280 -6.77 -9.46 -4.82
N LEU A 281 -6.86 -9.37 -6.15
CA LEU A 281 -5.78 -9.70 -7.07
C LEU A 281 -5.54 -8.53 -8.04
N ASP A 282 -4.37 -7.89 -7.94
CA ASP A 282 -3.95 -6.85 -8.88
C ASP A 282 -2.98 -7.41 -9.92
N LEU A 283 -3.43 -7.49 -11.18
CA LEU A 283 -2.64 -7.91 -12.34
C LEU A 283 -2.43 -6.77 -13.34
N ASN A 284 -2.68 -5.52 -12.96
CA ASN A 284 -2.49 -4.34 -13.81
C ASN A 284 -1.12 -4.36 -14.51
N ALA A 285 -1.06 -3.98 -15.79
CA ALA A 285 0.17 -3.82 -16.56
C ALA A 285 1.00 -5.11 -16.64
N ASN A 286 0.37 -6.20 -17.07
CA ASN A 286 1.01 -7.45 -17.49
C ASN A 286 0.64 -7.73 -18.96
N ARG A 287 0.73 -8.98 -19.40
CA ARG A 287 0.37 -9.42 -20.76
C ARG A 287 -0.61 -10.59 -20.71
N ILE A 288 -1.76 -10.37 -20.08
CA ILE A 288 -2.78 -11.41 -19.86
C ILE A 288 -3.35 -11.92 -21.19
N GLU A 289 -3.59 -11.02 -22.17
CA GLU A 289 -4.26 -11.35 -23.45
C GLU A 289 -5.65 -12.00 -23.25
N ASP A 290 -6.34 -12.33 -24.34
CA ASP A 290 -7.68 -12.94 -24.24
C ASP A 290 -7.69 -14.30 -23.55
N ASP A 291 -6.71 -15.16 -23.85
CA ASP A 291 -6.66 -16.51 -23.28
C ASP A 291 -6.51 -16.47 -21.75
N GLY A 292 -5.66 -15.57 -21.23
CA GLY A 292 -5.49 -15.40 -19.80
C GLY A 292 -6.76 -14.86 -19.13
N ALA A 293 -7.44 -13.90 -19.77
CA ALA A 293 -8.71 -13.37 -19.28
C ALA A 293 -9.78 -14.47 -19.23
N ILE A 294 -9.87 -15.32 -20.27
CA ILE A 294 -10.79 -16.46 -20.32
C ILE A 294 -10.51 -17.46 -19.20
N TYR A 295 -9.24 -17.79 -18.93
CA TYR A 295 -8.90 -18.68 -17.81
C TYR A 295 -9.40 -18.12 -16.46
N LEU A 296 -9.20 -16.82 -16.21
CA LEU A 296 -9.72 -16.15 -15.01
C LEU A 296 -11.24 -16.20 -14.97
N SER A 297 -11.91 -15.86 -16.07
CA SER A 297 -13.37 -15.88 -16.19
C SER A 297 -13.97 -17.26 -15.87
N GLU A 298 -13.39 -18.33 -16.41
CA GLU A 298 -13.83 -19.70 -16.14
C GLU A 298 -13.69 -20.05 -14.64
N ALA A 299 -12.54 -19.75 -14.04
CA ALA A 299 -12.32 -19.99 -12.62
C ALA A 299 -13.29 -19.20 -11.73
N LEU A 300 -13.54 -17.94 -12.06
CA LEU A 300 -14.44 -17.05 -11.35
C LEU A 300 -15.90 -17.52 -11.48
N ALA A 301 -16.37 -17.82 -12.68
CA ALA A 301 -17.74 -18.27 -12.91
C ALA A 301 -18.01 -19.60 -12.19
N LEU A 302 -17.12 -20.58 -12.34
CA LEU A 302 -17.42 -21.96 -11.97
C LEU A 302 -17.03 -22.31 -10.53
N ASN A 303 -15.97 -21.72 -9.98
CA ASN A 303 -15.33 -22.25 -8.78
C ASN A 303 -15.10 -21.20 -7.67
N ASN A 304 -14.53 -20.04 -7.99
CA ASN A 304 -14.09 -19.09 -6.97
C ASN A 304 -15.26 -18.35 -6.32
N ARG A 305 -15.30 -18.29 -4.99
CA ARG A 305 -16.36 -17.61 -4.21
C ARG A 305 -15.78 -16.69 -3.13
N THR A 306 -14.58 -16.16 -3.36
CA THR A 306 -13.92 -15.26 -2.40
C THR A 306 -13.32 -14.01 -3.03
N LEU A 307 -12.92 -14.06 -4.30
CA LEU A 307 -12.32 -12.92 -4.97
C LEU A 307 -13.38 -11.83 -5.15
N GLN A 308 -13.19 -10.73 -4.43
CA GLN A 308 -14.06 -9.56 -4.46
C GLN A 308 -13.58 -8.52 -5.46
N ALA A 309 -12.27 -8.48 -5.73
CA ALA A 309 -11.68 -7.46 -6.59
C ALA A 309 -10.59 -8.00 -7.52
N LEU A 310 -10.73 -7.68 -8.80
CA LEU A 310 -9.77 -8.02 -9.83
C LEU A 310 -9.39 -6.79 -10.65
N SER A 311 -8.10 -6.51 -10.76
CA SER A 311 -7.59 -5.48 -11.65
C SER A 311 -6.81 -6.13 -12.78
N VAL A 312 -7.26 -5.88 -14.01
CA VAL A 312 -6.63 -6.32 -15.27
C VAL A 312 -6.34 -5.14 -16.19
N VAL A 313 -6.18 -3.94 -15.61
CA VAL A 313 -5.84 -2.70 -16.32
C VAL A 313 -4.61 -2.88 -17.21
N SER A 314 -4.63 -2.39 -18.45
CA SER A 314 -3.48 -2.38 -19.37
C SER A 314 -2.83 -3.76 -19.59
N ASN A 315 -3.58 -4.73 -20.10
CA ASN A 315 -3.14 -6.13 -20.23
C ASN A 315 -3.25 -6.72 -21.64
N ASN A 316 -3.45 -5.88 -22.66
CA ASN A 316 -3.64 -6.32 -24.05
C ASN A 316 -4.79 -7.33 -24.21
N ILE A 317 -5.86 -7.17 -23.43
CA ILE A 317 -7.08 -7.97 -23.53
C ILE A 317 -7.98 -7.32 -24.58
N SER A 318 -8.51 -8.11 -25.52
CA SER A 318 -9.48 -7.65 -26.52
C SER A 318 -10.91 -7.88 -26.04
N GLY A 319 -11.90 -7.52 -26.88
CA GLY A 319 -13.29 -7.69 -26.51
C GLY A 319 -13.70 -9.11 -26.20
N LYS A 320 -13.05 -10.12 -26.81
CA LYS A 320 -13.30 -11.53 -26.47
C LYS A 320 -13.02 -11.83 -24.99
N GLY A 321 -11.85 -11.43 -24.49
CA GLY A 321 -11.47 -11.66 -23.10
C GLY A 321 -12.27 -10.79 -22.11
N LEU A 322 -12.55 -9.54 -22.46
CA LEU A 322 -13.30 -8.62 -21.59
C LEU A 322 -14.78 -9.02 -21.47
N VAL A 323 -15.42 -9.43 -22.56
CA VAL A 323 -16.79 -9.96 -22.52
C VAL A 323 -16.85 -11.22 -21.65
N ALA A 324 -15.87 -12.12 -21.76
CA ALA A 324 -15.80 -13.30 -20.88
C ALA A 324 -15.71 -12.93 -19.40
N LEU A 325 -14.95 -11.89 -19.03
CA LEU A 325 -14.89 -11.39 -17.65
C LEU A 325 -16.23 -10.81 -17.19
N SER A 326 -16.89 -10.04 -18.06
CA SER A 326 -18.23 -9.52 -17.80
C SER A 326 -19.24 -10.65 -17.58
N ASP A 327 -19.23 -11.69 -18.43
CA ASP A 327 -20.12 -12.84 -18.29
C ASP A 327 -19.86 -13.63 -17.00
N ALA A 328 -18.59 -13.77 -16.59
CA ALA A 328 -18.25 -14.38 -15.31
C ALA A 328 -18.86 -13.60 -14.13
N MET A 329 -18.86 -12.26 -14.18
CA MET A 329 -19.52 -11.43 -13.16
C MET A 329 -21.03 -11.61 -13.11
N LYS A 330 -21.70 -11.91 -14.24
CA LYS A 330 -23.14 -12.20 -14.23
C LYS A 330 -23.47 -13.43 -13.39
N THR A 331 -22.56 -14.40 -13.31
CA THR A 331 -22.75 -15.65 -12.55
C THR A 331 -22.12 -15.66 -11.16
N ASN A 332 -20.97 -15.01 -11.00
CA ASN A 332 -20.25 -14.94 -9.73
C ASN A 332 -20.78 -13.72 -8.97
N THR A 333 -21.36 -13.88 -7.77
CA THR A 333 -21.91 -12.75 -7.00
C THR A 333 -20.92 -12.05 -6.08
N GLU A 334 -19.74 -12.64 -5.87
CA GLU A 334 -18.71 -12.14 -4.94
C GLU A 334 -17.83 -11.07 -5.59
N LEU A 335 -17.46 -11.27 -6.86
CA LEU A 335 -16.62 -10.32 -7.61
C LEU A 335 -17.37 -9.00 -7.80
N SER A 336 -17.07 -8.03 -6.95
CA SER A 336 -17.79 -6.77 -6.87
C SER A 336 -17.03 -5.61 -7.51
N TYR A 337 -15.70 -5.74 -7.64
CA TYR A 337 -14.81 -4.74 -8.19
C TYR A 337 -14.04 -5.30 -9.38
N ILE A 338 -14.07 -4.58 -10.51
CA ILE A 338 -13.29 -4.95 -11.68
C ILE A 338 -12.73 -3.70 -12.34
N TYR A 339 -11.43 -3.72 -12.64
CA TYR A 339 -10.73 -2.60 -13.28
C TYR A 339 -10.13 -3.08 -14.59
N ILE A 340 -10.52 -2.45 -15.70
CA ILE A 340 -10.27 -2.92 -17.06
C ILE A 340 -9.67 -1.86 -17.99
N TRP A 341 -9.45 -0.63 -17.54
CA TRP A 341 -8.97 0.45 -18.40
C TRP A 341 -7.63 0.12 -19.09
N GLY A 342 -7.38 0.72 -20.26
CA GLY A 342 -6.14 0.50 -21.02
C GLY A 342 -6.07 -0.85 -21.76
N ASN A 343 -7.19 -1.56 -21.87
CA ASN A 343 -7.34 -2.71 -22.76
C ASN A 343 -8.02 -2.28 -24.09
N GLU A 344 -8.23 -3.23 -25.00
CA GLU A 344 -8.83 -2.96 -26.31
C GLU A 344 -10.35 -3.15 -26.24
N PHE A 345 -11.10 -2.03 -26.23
CA PHE A 345 -12.56 -2.04 -26.15
C PHE A 345 -13.20 -2.02 -27.54
N ASP A 346 -13.98 -3.06 -27.83
CA ASP A 346 -14.90 -3.11 -28.96
C ASP A 346 -16.34 -2.80 -28.52
N GLU A 347 -17.27 -2.73 -29.48
CA GLU A 347 -18.68 -2.44 -29.20
C GLU A 347 -19.30 -3.47 -28.24
N ALA A 348 -18.95 -4.76 -28.40
CA ALA A 348 -19.44 -5.82 -27.53
C ALA A 348 -19.00 -5.62 -26.07
N THR A 349 -17.76 -5.21 -25.84
CA THR A 349 -17.22 -4.87 -24.52
C THR A 349 -17.96 -3.70 -23.90
N CYS A 350 -18.10 -2.61 -24.65
CA CYS A 350 -18.77 -1.41 -24.16
C CYS A 350 -20.22 -1.72 -23.75
N MET A 351 -20.93 -2.50 -24.57
CA MET A 351 -22.28 -2.95 -24.27
C MET A 351 -22.33 -3.86 -23.03
N ALA A 352 -21.41 -4.81 -22.91
CA ALA A 352 -21.37 -5.76 -21.80
C ALA A 352 -21.13 -5.06 -20.45
N PHE A 353 -20.16 -4.16 -20.37
CA PHE A 353 -19.88 -3.41 -19.14
C PHE A 353 -20.95 -2.34 -18.86
N SER A 354 -21.52 -1.71 -19.89
CA SER A 354 -22.68 -0.82 -19.72
C SER A 354 -23.88 -1.57 -19.14
N GLU A 355 -24.16 -2.79 -19.61
CA GLU A 355 -25.22 -3.65 -19.06
C GLU A 355 -24.96 -3.98 -17.58
N LEU A 356 -23.74 -4.38 -17.21
CA LEU A 356 -23.39 -4.65 -15.81
C LEU A 356 -23.64 -3.43 -14.90
N ILE A 357 -23.32 -2.23 -15.39
CA ILE A 357 -23.51 -0.99 -14.64
C ILE A 357 -25.00 -0.61 -14.54
N GLN A 358 -25.73 -0.66 -15.65
CA GLN A 358 -27.15 -0.32 -15.71
C GLN A 358 -28.02 -1.26 -14.88
N THR A 359 -27.69 -2.56 -14.86
CA THR A 359 -28.38 -3.55 -14.03
C THR A 359 -28.01 -3.46 -12.54
N GLY A 360 -27.03 -2.63 -12.18
CA GLY A 360 -26.52 -2.49 -10.82
C GLY A 360 -25.63 -3.65 -10.36
N ARG A 361 -25.31 -4.60 -11.24
CA ARG A 361 -24.38 -5.69 -10.94
C ARG A 361 -22.97 -5.18 -10.67
N LEU A 362 -22.52 -4.19 -11.44
CA LEU A 362 -21.27 -3.47 -11.22
C LEU A 362 -21.60 -2.03 -10.81
N LYS A 363 -21.26 -1.65 -9.57
CA LYS A 363 -21.50 -0.26 -9.14
C LYS A 363 -20.50 0.68 -9.82
N PRO A 364 -20.88 1.93 -10.17
CA PRO A 364 -19.98 2.87 -10.83
C PRO A 364 -18.67 3.16 -10.08
N ASN A 365 -18.68 3.07 -8.75
CA ASN A 365 -17.52 3.27 -7.88
C ASN A 365 -16.63 2.01 -7.71
N CYS A 366 -17.03 0.88 -8.31
CA CYS A 366 -16.32 -0.39 -8.23
C CYS A 366 -15.57 -0.74 -9.53
N THR A 367 -15.44 0.22 -10.46
CA THR A 367 -14.71 0.06 -11.72
C THR A 367 -14.05 1.36 -12.13
N ASP A 368 -13.10 1.30 -13.05
CA ASP A 368 -12.38 2.42 -13.66
C ASP A 368 -12.97 2.89 -14.99
N VAL A 369 -14.18 2.45 -15.32
CA VAL A 369 -14.85 2.85 -16.56
C VAL A 369 -16.26 3.40 -16.34
N GLU A 370 -16.64 4.38 -17.16
CA GLU A 370 -18.00 4.91 -17.23
C GLU A 370 -18.53 4.83 -18.67
N PRO A 371 -19.74 4.26 -18.90
CA PRO A 371 -20.33 4.20 -20.23
C PRO A 371 -20.87 5.58 -20.65
N TYR A 372 -20.64 5.93 -21.91
CA TYR A 372 -21.20 7.11 -22.56
C TYR A 372 -21.60 6.79 -24.01
N GLU A 373 -22.52 7.57 -24.58
CA GLU A 373 -23.05 7.33 -25.93
C GLU A 373 -22.58 8.42 -26.90
N VAL A 374 -22.13 8.01 -28.08
CA VAL A 374 -21.80 8.91 -29.21
C VAL A 374 -22.41 8.31 -30.47
N ASP A 375 -23.24 9.08 -31.17
CA ASP A 375 -23.89 8.68 -32.44
C ASP A 375 -24.62 7.31 -32.38
N GLY A 376 -25.21 6.97 -31.23
CA GLY A 376 -25.92 5.71 -31.02
C GLY A 376 -25.02 4.52 -30.65
N HIS A 377 -23.72 4.71 -30.50
CA HIS A 377 -22.77 3.69 -30.06
C HIS A 377 -22.30 3.96 -28.62
N VAL A 378 -22.23 2.89 -27.82
CA VAL A 378 -21.74 2.95 -26.44
C VAL A 378 -20.21 2.85 -26.42
N HIS A 379 -19.60 3.72 -25.65
CA HIS A 379 -18.17 3.77 -25.39
C HIS A 379 -17.90 3.77 -23.88
N LEU A 380 -16.66 3.50 -23.47
CA LEU A 380 -16.22 3.55 -22.08
C LEU A 380 -15.17 4.65 -21.90
N ALA A 381 -15.34 5.49 -20.88
CA ALA A 381 -14.40 6.55 -20.48
C ALA A 381 -13.67 6.19 -19.18
N GLU A 382 -12.43 6.67 -19.01
CA GLU A 382 -11.63 6.42 -17.82
C GLU A 382 -12.19 7.16 -16.61
N LEU A 383 -12.30 6.45 -15.49
CA LEU A 383 -12.46 7.04 -14.17
C LEU A 383 -11.15 6.92 -13.39
N SER A 384 -10.88 7.87 -12.51
CA SER A 384 -9.73 7.82 -11.59
C SER A 384 -9.97 6.86 -10.41
N HIS A 385 -10.45 5.66 -10.72
CA HIS A 385 -10.69 4.56 -9.78
C HIS A 385 -9.62 3.47 -9.95
N GLY A 386 -9.39 2.67 -8.91
CA GLY A 386 -8.39 1.60 -8.97
C GLY A 386 -8.02 1.04 -7.60
N LEU A 387 -7.38 -0.14 -7.60
CA LEU A 387 -6.88 -0.80 -6.38
C LEU A 387 -5.70 -0.06 -5.71
N LYS A 388 -5.01 0.81 -6.46
CA LYS A 388 -3.81 1.52 -6.00
C LYS A 388 -4.17 2.74 -5.16
N LYS A 389 -4.76 2.54 -3.98
CA LYS A 389 -4.89 3.58 -2.95
C LYS A 389 -3.95 3.43 -1.75
N HIS A 390 -3.31 2.29 -1.54
CA HIS A 390 -2.59 2.07 -0.27
C HIS A 390 -1.14 2.55 -0.25
N TYR A 391 -0.30 2.30 -1.27
CA TYR A 391 1.15 2.58 -1.14
C TYR A 391 1.67 3.82 -1.86
N TYR A 392 1.12 4.15 -3.02
CA TYR A 392 1.56 5.30 -3.81
C TYR A 392 0.54 6.44 -3.83
N TRP A 393 -0.71 6.16 -3.46
CA TRP A 393 -1.73 7.19 -3.39
C TRP A 393 -1.56 7.99 -2.11
N THR A 394 -1.48 9.29 -2.31
CA THR A 394 -1.55 10.27 -1.24
C THR A 394 -2.77 11.14 -1.55
N PRO A 395 -3.73 11.29 -0.60
CA PRO A 395 -4.85 12.18 -0.84
C PRO A 395 -4.30 13.56 -1.15
N ARG A 396 -4.68 14.10 -2.32
CA ARG A 396 -4.27 15.43 -2.77
C ARG A 396 -5.03 16.55 -2.01
N CYS A 397 -6.11 16.24 -1.27
CA CYS A 397 -6.93 17.16 -0.44
C CYS A 397 -8.10 16.43 0.28
N GLY A 398 -8.64 17.02 1.37
CA GLY A 398 -10.06 16.91 1.81
C GLY A 398 -10.47 15.69 2.66
N GLU A 399 -11.57 15.80 3.43
CA GLU A 399 -12.28 14.61 3.91
C GLU A 399 -12.69 13.76 2.71
N GLU A 400 -12.71 12.44 2.87
CA GLU A 400 -13.13 11.49 1.85
C GLU A 400 -14.56 11.80 1.39
N THR A 401 -14.72 12.63 0.36
CA THR A 401 -16.05 13.01 -0.16
C THR A 401 -16.76 11.86 -0.86
N ASN A 402 -16.13 10.68 -0.94
CA ASN A 402 -16.82 9.48 -1.35
C ASN A 402 -16.17 8.26 -0.68
N LYS A 403 -16.73 7.83 0.46
CA LYS A 403 -16.37 6.56 1.13
C LYS A 403 -16.50 5.37 0.17
N ASP A 404 -17.36 5.51 -0.84
CA ASP A 404 -17.61 4.48 -1.84
C ASP A 404 -16.58 4.51 -2.99
N ALA A 405 -15.94 5.65 -3.30
CA ALA A 405 -14.93 5.69 -4.37
C ALA A 405 -13.55 5.23 -3.86
N ASN A 406 -13.22 3.98 -4.20
CA ASN A 406 -11.87 3.40 -4.26
C ASN A 406 -11.20 2.96 -2.94
N ALA A 407 -11.90 2.91 -1.79
CA ALA A 407 -11.24 2.61 -0.50
C ALA A 407 -11.94 1.57 0.41
N CYS A 408 -13.01 0.90 -0.03
CA CYS A 408 -13.69 -0.08 0.84
C CYS A 408 -12.99 -1.44 0.96
N LEU A 409 -11.94 -1.70 0.16
CA LEU A 409 -11.24 -2.98 0.11
C LEU A 409 -9.99 -3.03 0.99
N ALA A 410 -9.76 -2.03 1.85
CA ALA A 410 -8.81 -2.21 2.93
C ALA A 410 -9.25 -3.47 3.67
N ILE A 411 -8.44 -4.52 3.60
CA ILE A 411 -8.57 -5.62 4.56
C ILE A 411 -8.32 -4.94 5.89
N ALA A 412 -9.40 -4.64 6.60
CA ALA A 412 -9.35 -3.99 7.90
C ALA A 412 -8.25 -4.68 8.68
N ALA A 413 -7.29 -3.89 9.17
CA ALA A 413 -6.31 -4.44 10.09
C ALA A 413 -7.11 -5.07 11.24
N VAL A 414 -6.62 -6.17 11.79
CA VAL A 414 -7.25 -6.83 12.95
C VAL A 414 -7.44 -5.85 14.12
N SER A 415 -6.74 -4.72 14.11
CA SER A 415 -6.85 -3.57 15.03
C SER A 415 -8.02 -2.60 14.78
N GLU A 416 -8.87 -2.83 13.78
CA GLU A 416 -10.15 -2.10 13.59
C GLU A 416 -11.40 -2.86 14.09
N TYR A 417 -11.19 -3.83 14.99
CA TYR A 417 -12.24 -4.41 15.85
C TYR A 417 -12.06 -4.02 17.32
#